data_AF-A0A563DRA8-F1
#
_entry.id   AF-A0A563DRA8-F1
#
_cell.length_a   1.000
_cell.length_b   1.000
_cell.length_c   1.000
_cell.angle_alpha   90.00
_cell.angle_beta   90.00
_cell.angle_gamma   90.00
#
_symmetry.space_group_name_H-M   'P 1'
#
loop_
_entity.id
_entity.type
_entity.pdbx_description
1 polymer ?
#
loop_
_entity_poly.entity_id
_entity_poly.type
_entity_poly.pdbx_seq_one_letter_code
_entity_poly.pdbx_strand_id
1 'polypeptide(L)'
;MSLRRVRRTVQVLVRKQPAQNTEETHDSIYVLRDPAARAEAQHTIARGLADALDHAQAVVKMRTVLGEDATELIELSDDPELARAIRRGDMDTATAACTGFFHSPFADEPGQPCTASFLWCLRCENAVVTRRHLPRLVYLHRGLNELRGTVDQSVWDQDWREHFQRLHLLLAEHTTTAEQAASLRTISDIDRRLIDSLLHRGLDT
;
A
#
# COMPACT_ATOMS: atom_id res chain seq x y z
N MET A 1 -36.87 -33.83 21.96
CA MET A 1 -36.31 -32.66 21.25
C MET A 1 -36.93 -31.40 21.86
N SER A 2 -36.17 -30.38 22.30
CA SER A 2 -36.76 -29.22 22.99
C SER A 2 -37.32 -28.18 22.01
N LEU A 3 -38.40 -27.48 22.39
CA LEU A 3 -39.05 -26.44 21.59
C LEU A 3 -38.08 -25.33 21.16
N ARG A 4 -37.07 -25.02 21.99
CA ARG A 4 -36.02 -24.05 21.66
C ARG A 4 -35.13 -24.51 20.49
N ARG A 5 -34.79 -25.81 20.43
CA ARG A 5 -34.03 -26.37 19.29
C ARG A 5 -34.84 -26.35 18.00
N VAL A 6 -36.12 -26.76 18.06
CA VAL A 6 -37.03 -26.73 16.90
C VAL A 6 -37.18 -25.31 16.36
N ARG A 7 -37.45 -24.35 17.24
CA ARG A 7 -37.59 -22.94 16.84
C ARG A 7 -36.34 -22.41 16.15
N ARG A 8 -35.15 -22.73 16.65
CA ARG A 8 -33.89 -22.32 16.02
C ARG A 8 -33.70 -22.95 14.64
N THR A 9 -33.94 -24.25 14.50
CA THR A 9 -33.82 -24.94 13.20
C THR A 9 -34.76 -24.33 12.16
N VAL A 10 -36.01 -24.04 12.52
CA VAL A 10 -36.97 -23.41 11.60
C VAL A 10 -36.55 -22.00 11.21
N GLN A 11 -36.06 -21.19 12.15
CA GLN A 11 -35.60 -19.82 11.88
C GLN A 11 -34.37 -19.82 10.96
N VAL A 12 -33.37 -20.66 11.23
CA VAL A 12 -32.08 -20.65 10.52
C VAL A 12 -32.11 -21.41 9.19
N LEU A 13 -32.73 -22.60 9.12
CA LEU A 13 -32.63 -23.46 7.94
C LEU A 13 -33.85 -23.38 7.01
N VAL A 14 -35.05 -23.16 7.57
CA VAL A 14 -36.30 -23.19 6.79
C VAL A 14 -36.71 -21.79 6.35
N ARG A 15 -36.79 -20.83 7.28
CA ARG A 15 -37.28 -19.48 6.99
C ARG A 15 -36.19 -18.55 6.48
N LYS A 16 -35.00 -18.58 7.09
CA LYS A 16 -33.84 -17.74 6.74
C LYS A 16 -34.10 -16.22 6.80
N GLN A 17 -35.19 -15.79 7.44
CA GLN A 17 -35.54 -14.38 7.60
C GLN A 17 -36.35 -14.16 8.90
N PRO A 18 -36.32 -12.95 9.49
CA PRO A 18 -37.06 -12.62 10.70
C PRO A 18 -38.57 -12.84 10.51
N ALA A 19 -39.25 -13.29 11.57
CA ALA A 19 -40.69 -13.57 11.50
C ALA A 19 -41.48 -13.03 12.70
N GLN A 20 -40.95 -13.20 13.92
CA GLN A 20 -41.56 -12.73 15.17
C GLN A 20 -40.48 -12.14 16.09
N ASN A 21 -39.51 -11.49 15.47
CA ASN A 21 -38.32 -10.95 16.09
C ASN A 21 -37.76 -9.86 15.18
N THR A 22 -36.98 -8.97 15.76
CA THR A 22 -36.18 -8.01 14.99
C THR A 22 -35.09 -8.75 14.23
N GLU A 23 -34.56 -8.10 13.20
CA GLU A 23 -33.38 -8.57 12.45
C GLU A 23 -32.18 -8.82 13.37
N GLU A 24 -31.90 -7.87 14.27
CA GLU A 24 -30.86 -8.02 15.30
C GLU A 24 -31.07 -9.27 16.18
N THR A 25 -32.32 -9.55 16.59
CA THR A 25 -32.62 -10.75 17.39
C THR A 25 -32.53 -12.02 16.55
N HIS A 26 -32.95 -11.97 15.28
CA HIS A 26 -32.82 -13.08 14.34
C HIS A 26 -31.34 -13.47 14.18
N ASP A 27 -30.48 -12.49 13.96
CA ASP A 27 -29.07 -12.74 13.66
C ASP A 27 -28.29 -13.14 14.90
N SER A 28 -28.44 -12.42 16.00
CA SER A 28 -27.67 -12.67 17.24
C SER A 28 -28.09 -13.94 18.00
N ILE A 29 -29.39 -14.27 18.03
CA ILE A 29 -29.91 -15.41 18.81
C ILE A 29 -30.00 -16.70 17.99
N TYR A 30 -30.28 -16.59 16.69
CA TYR A 30 -30.54 -17.76 15.84
C TYR A 30 -29.41 -18.03 14.87
N VAL A 31 -29.08 -17.09 13.98
CA VAL A 31 -28.11 -17.31 12.89
C VAL A 31 -26.67 -17.46 13.41
N LEU A 32 -26.15 -16.48 14.15
CA LEU A 32 -24.75 -16.47 14.63
C LEU A 32 -24.44 -17.57 15.66
N ARG A 33 -25.47 -18.22 16.23
CA ARG A 33 -25.31 -19.34 17.17
C ARG A 33 -25.43 -20.72 16.51
N ASP A 34 -25.73 -20.77 15.22
CA ASP A 34 -25.80 -22.02 14.47
C ASP A 34 -24.42 -22.37 13.85
N PRO A 35 -23.85 -23.55 14.14
CA PRO A 35 -22.54 -23.93 13.62
C PRO A 35 -22.47 -24.03 12.10
N ALA A 36 -23.56 -24.46 11.44
CA ALA A 36 -23.59 -24.59 9.99
C ALA A 36 -23.65 -23.22 9.31
N ALA A 37 -24.50 -22.31 9.84
CA ALA A 37 -24.54 -20.92 9.37
C ALA A 37 -23.20 -20.19 9.57
N ARG A 38 -22.49 -20.44 10.69
CA ARG A 38 -21.14 -19.90 10.90
C ARG A 38 -20.13 -20.46 9.91
N ALA A 39 -20.15 -21.77 9.64
CA ALA A 39 -19.25 -22.41 8.69
C ALA A 39 -19.50 -21.90 7.26
N GLU A 40 -20.76 -21.69 6.88
CA GLU A 40 -21.14 -21.08 5.60
C GLU A 40 -20.66 -19.63 5.51
N ALA A 41 -20.84 -18.83 6.56
CA ALA A 41 -20.40 -17.44 6.60
C ALA A 41 -18.88 -17.27 6.60
N GLN A 42 -18.12 -18.20 7.19
CA GLN A 42 -16.65 -18.14 7.25
C GLN A 42 -16.02 -17.94 5.87
N HIS A 43 -16.50 -18.65 4.85
CA HIS A 43 -15.96 -18.54 3.51
C HIS A 43 -16.27 -17.17 2.88
N THR A 44 -17.48 -16.65 3.06
CA THR A 44 -17.88 -15.31 2.58
C THR A 44 -17.12 -14.21 3.29
N ILE A 45 -16.96 -14.30 4.62
CA ILE A 45 -16.19 -13.34 5.43
C ILE A 45 -14.72 -13.35 5.01
N ALA A 46 -14.10 -14.53 4.91
CA ALA A 46 -12.71 -14.65 4.50
C ALA A 46 -12.48 -14.07 3.11
N ARG A 47 -13.39 -14.34 2.16
CA ARG A 47 -13.36 -13.75 0.82
C ARG A 47 -13.51 -12.23 0.86
N GLY A 48 -14.50 -11.70 1.58
CA GLY A 48 -14.69 -10.25 1.69
C GLY A 48 -13.51 -9.53 2.35
N LEU A 49 -12.85 -10.16 3.33
CA LEU A 49 -11.61 -9.64 3.91
C LEU A 49 -10.43 -9.68 2.93
N ALA A 50 -10.30 -10.76 2.14
CA ALA A 50 -9.28 -10.85 1.10
C ALA A 50 -9.52 -9.80 -0.01
N ASP A 51 -10.74 -9.68 -0.51
CA ASP A 51 -11.13 -8.71 -1.54
C ASP A 51 -10.87 -7.27 -1.06
N ALA A 52 -11.21 -6.96 0.21
CA ALA A 52 -10.93 -5.64 0.79
C ALA A 52 -9.43 -5.37 0.95
N LEU A 53 -8.64 -6.39 1.31
CA LEU A 53 -7.19 -6.27 1.39
C LEU A 53 -6.57 -6.08 0.01
N ASP A 54 -6.98 -6.86 -1.00
CA ASP A 54 -6.49 -6.75 -2.37
C ASP A 54 -6.83 -5.37 -2.96
N HIS A 55 -8.06 -4.88 -2.72
CA HIS A 55 -8.45 -3.54 -3.14
C HIS A 55 -7.63 -2.45 -2.43
N ALA A 56 -7.46 -2.54 -1.12
CA ALA A 56 -6.64 -1.59 -0.37
C ALA A 56 -5.19 -1.60 -0.86
N GLN A 57 -4.63 -2.78 -1.15
CA GLN A 57 -3.30 -2.90 -1.74
C GLN A 57 -3.24 -2.28 -3.14
N ALA A 58 -4.22 -2.52 -4.00
CA ALA A 58 -4.26 -1.94 -5.34
C ALA A 58 -4.31 -0.41 -5.33
N VAL A 59 -5.06 0.18 -4.39
CA VAL A 59 -5.19 1.65 -4.25
C VAL A 59 -3.93 2.28 -3.63
N VAL A 60 -3.24 1.55 -2.76
CA VAL A 60 -2.22 2.13 -1.87
C VAL A 60 -0.80 1.67 -2.21
N LYS A 61 -0.64 0.70 -3.14
CA LYS A 61 0.66 0.31 -3.67
C LYS A 61 1.15 1.37 -4.65
N MET A 62 2.40 1.76 -4.43
CA MET A 62 3.15 2.58 -5.36
C MET A 62 3.21 1.89 -6.73
N ARG A 63 2.92 2.64 -7.79
CA ARG A 63 2.94 2.08 -9.15
C ARG A 63 4.39 1.80 -9.54
N THR A 64 4.67 0.59 -10.03
CA THR A 64 6.04 0.14 -10.29
C THR A 64 6.16 -0.32 -11.72
N VAL A 65 7.08 0.28 -12.47
CA VAL A 65 7.46 -0.08 -13.84
C VAL A 65 8.95 -0.39 -13.86
N LEU A 66 9.31 -1.64 -13.55
CA LEU A 66 10.71 -2.04 -13.49
C LEU A 66 11.33 -2.31 -14.86
N GLY A 67 10.50 -2.44 -15.90
CA GLY A 67 10.95 -2.59 -17.27
C GLY A 67 11.30 -1.26 -17.90
N GLU A 68 12.00 -1.32 -19.04
CA GLU A 68 12.16 -0.17 -19.95
C GLU A 68 10.98 -0.04 -20.93
N ASP A 69 9.89 -0.79 -20.69
CA ASP A 69 8.76 -0.84 -21.60
C ASP A 69 8.00 0.48 -21.60
N ALA A 70 8.18 1.21 -22.70
CA ALA A 70 7.49 2.48 -22.95
C ALA A 70 5.96 2.30 -22.99
N THR A 71 5.48 1.10 -23.34
CA THR A 71 4.04 0.78 -23.42
C THR A 71 3.43 0.76 -22.02
N GLU A 72 4.09 0.10 -21.07
CA GLU A 72 3.65 0.03 -19.66
C GLU A 72 3.61 1.44 -19.03
N LEU A 73 4.59 2.30 -19.34
CA LEU A 73 4.59 3.71 -18.89
C LEU A 73 3.46 4.55 -19.51
N ILE A 74 3.10 4.28 -20.77
CA ILE A 74 2.01 4.99 -21.45
C ILE A 74 0.67 4.57 -20.84
N GLU A 75 0.42 3.27 -20.66
CA GLU A 75 -0.78 2.76 -19.98
C GLU A 75 -0.91 3.28 -18.54
N LEU A 76 0.22 3.55 -17.88
CA LEU A 76 0.21 4.08 -16.51
C LEU A 76 -0.17 5.56 -16.43
N SER A 77 0.11 6.34 -17.47
CA SER A 77 -0.07 7.79 -17.46
C SER A 77 -1.22 8.27 -18.33
N ASP A 78 -1.77 7.41 -19.19
CA ASP A 78 -2.68 7.75 -20.29
C ASP A 78 -2.17 8.93 -21.17
N ASP A 79 -0.88 9.28 -21.04
CA ASP A 79 -0.24 10.45 -21.63
C ASP A 79 1.18 10.08 -22.13
N PRO A 80 1.37 9.97 -23.46
CA PRO A 80 2.65 9.67 -24.07
C PRO A 80 3.77 10.69 -23.79
N GLU A 81 3.46 11.97 -23.54
CA GLU A 81 4.48 12.97 -23.21
C GLU A 81 4.99 12.79 -21.79
N LEU A 82 4.07 12.60 -20.83
CA LEU A 82 4.41 12.27 -19.46
C LEU A 82 5.20 10.96 -19.38
N ALA A 83 4.81 9.91 -20.11
CA ALA A 83 5.57 8.66 -20.18
C ALA A 83 7.02 8.88 -20.65
N ARG A 84 7.24 9.77 -21.64
CA ARG A 84 8.59 10.13 -22.10
C ARG A 84 9.35 10.94 -21.05
N ALA A 85 8.71 11.85 -20.34
CA ALA A 85 9.31 12.62 -19.25
C ALA A 85 9.75 11.71 -18.09
N ILE A 86 8.91 10.76 -17.67
CA ILE A 86 9.26 9.71 -16.69
C ILE A 86 10.42 8.86 -17.21
N ARG A 87 10.44 8.53 -18.52
CA ARG A 87 11.53 7.75 -19.11
C ARG A 87 12.87 8.48 -19.09
N ARG A 88 12.87 9.80 -19.28
CA ARG A 88 14.07 10.65 -19.19
C ARG A 88 14.49 10.95 -17.75
N GLY A 89 13.58 10.81 -16.80
CA GLY A 89 13.80 11.15 -15.38
C GLY A 89 13.44 12.60 -15.05
N ASP A 90 12.77 13.32 -15.95
CA ASP A 90 12.40 14.74 -15.75
C ASP A 90 11.41 14.91 -14.58
N MET A 91 10.68 13.84 -14.25
CA MET A 91 9.67 13.81 -13.19
C MET A 91 10.21 13.24 -11.87
N ASP A 92 11.49 12.89 -11.82
CA ASP A 92 12.08 12.21 -10.67
C ASP A 92 12.10 13.11 -9.42
N THR A 93 11.71 12.50 -8.30
CA THR A 93 11.82 13.01 -6.93
C THR A 93 12.78 12.12 -6.15
N ALA A 94 12.89 12.30 -4.82
CA ALA A 94 13.82 11.51 -4.01
C ALA A 94 13.57 9.99 -4.07
N THR A 95 12.32 9.54 -4.26
CA THR A 95 11.96 8.11 -4.21
C THR A 95 11.25 7.59 -5.47
N ALA A 96 10.69 8.48 -6.30
CA ALA A 96 9.81 8.12 -7.41
C ALA A 96 9.76 9.19 -8.50
N ALA A 97 9.21 8.87 -9.67
CA ALA A 97 8.69 9.88 -10.57
C ALA A 97 7.30 10.36 -10.10
N CYS A 98 7.07 11.67 -10.03
CA CYS A 98 5.77 12.27 -9.67
C CYS A 98 4.95 12.59 -10.92
N THR A 99 3.75 12.02 -11.05
CA THR A 99 2.87 12.26 -12.21
C THR A 99 1.76 13.28 -11.94
N GLY A 100 1.64 13.80 -10.71
CA GLY A 100 0.46 14.55 -10.29
C GLY A 100 0.76 15.52 -9.15
N PHE A 101 1.71 16.43 -9.35
CA PHE A 101 2.15 17.36 -8.29
C PHE A 101 1.01 18.22 -7.72
N PHE A 102 0.08 18.68 -8.56
CA PHE A 102 -1.11 19.46 -8.16
C PHE A 102 -2.36 18.61 -7.92
N HIS A 103 -2.23 17.28 -8.02
CA HIS A 103 -3.33 16.32 -7.82
C HIS A 103 -2.96 15.33 -6.71
N SER A 104 -2.19 15.77 -5.72
CA SER A 104 -1.76 14.92 -4.62
C SER A 104 -2.94 14.62 -3.68
N PRO A 105 -3.11 13.37 -3.23
CA PRO A 105 -4.09 13.02 -2.20
C PRO A 105 -3.71 13.58 -0.81
N PHE A 106 -2.54 14.20 -0.69
CA PHE A 106 -2.04 14.78 0.56
C PHE A 106 -2.04 16.31 0.57
N ALA A 107 -2.51 16.95 -0.50
CA ALA A 107 -2.69 18.40 -0.52
C ALA A 107 -3.91 18.78 0.33
N ASP A 108 -3.85 19.94 1.00
CA ASP A 108 -4.95 20.43 1.84
C ASP A 108 -6.23 20.73 1.02
N GLU A 109 -6.05 21.22 -0.20
CA GLU A 109 -7.12 21.55 -1.13
C GLU A 109 -6.84 21.01 -2.54
N PRO A 110 -7.88 20.61 -3.32
CA PRO A 110 -7.71 20.20 -4.70
C PRO A 110 -7.02 21.27 -5.56
N GLY A 111 -6.00 20.88 -6.32
CA GLY A 111 -5.24 21.78 -7.19
C GLY A 111 -4.05 22.48 -6.52
N GLN A 112 -3.85 22.33 -5.21
CA GLN A 112 -2.66 22.84 -4.52
C GLN A 112 -1.44 21.94 -4.77
N PRO A 113 -0.21 22.51 -4.73
CA PRO A 113 1.01 21.72 -4.83
C PRO A 113 1.15 20.75 -3.66
N CYS A 114 1.71 19.58 -3.93
CA CYS A 114 2.03 18.60 -2.91
C CYS A 114 3.10 19.12 -1.94
N THR A 115 2.78 19.12 -0.63
CA THR A 115 3.69 19.48 0.47
C THR A 115 4.13 18.27 1.30
N ALA A 116 3.68 17.06 0.94
CA ALA A 116 4.02 15.85 1.66
C ALA A 116 5.50 15.51 1.52
N SER A 117 6.07 14.91 2.57
CA SER A 117 7.41 14.34 2.54
C SER A 117 7.60 13.38 1.36
N PHE A 118 8.78 13.34 0.76
CA PHE A 118 9.08 12.38 -0.31
C PHE A 118 9.05 10.91 0.15
N LEU A 119 9.03 10.63 1.46
CA LEU A 119 8.75 9.28 1.98
C LEU A 119 7.30 8.85 1.74
N TRP A 120 6.38 9.80 1.61
CA TRP A 120 4.97 9.54 1.33
C TRP A 120 4.72 9.18 -0.13
N CYS A 121 5.68 9.46 -1.03
CA CYS A 121 5.63 8.93 -2.40
C CYS A 121 5.57 7.39 -2.42
N LEU A 122 6.06 6.69 -1.38
CA LEU A 122 5.94 5.23 -1.23
C LEU A 122 4.50 4.72 -1.04
N ARG A 123 3.53 5.62 -0.87
CA ARG A 123 2.10 5.34 -0.73
C ARG A 123 1.22 6.28 -1.57
N CYS A 124 1.82 7.02 -2.49
CA CYS A 124 1.12 7.99 -3.33
C CYS A 124 0.69 7.33 -4.64
N GLU A 125 -0.57 7.50 -5.03
CA GLU A 125 -1.06 7.02 -6.33
C GLU A 125 -0.35 7.71 -7.51
N ASN A 126 0.08 8.97 -7.32
CA ASN A 126 0.82 9.72 -8.35
C ASN A 126 2.30 9.32 -8.46
N ALA A 127 2.79 8.40 -7.63
CA ALA A 127 4.19 7.99 -7.64
C ALA A 127 4.42 6.77 -8.53
N VAL A 128 5.42 6.87 -9.41
CA VAL A 128 5.85 5.80 -10.31
C VAL A 128 7.31 5.46 -10.04
N VAL A 129 7.57 4.24 -9.56
CA VAL A 129 8.92 3.68 -9.48
C VAL A 129 9.31 3.14 -10.83
N THR A 130 10.52 3.48 -11.25
CA THR A 130 11.16 2.85 -12.40
C THR A 130 12.51 2.24 -12.02
N ARG A 131 13.10 1.42 -12.90
CA ARG A 131 14.40 0.78 -12.62
C ARG A 131 15.50 1.75 -12.22
N ARG A 132 15.48 3.00 -12.74
CA ARG A 132 16.44 4.07 -12.38
C ARG A 132 16.38 4.47 -10.90
N HIS A 133 15.25 4.24 -10.24
CA HIS A 133 15.04 4.52 -8.83
C HIS A 133 15.60 3.40 -7.94
N LEU A 134 15.92 2.23 -8.49
CA LEU A 134 16.29 1.09 -7.67
C LEU A 134 17.53 1.34 -6.79
N PRO A 135 18.64 1.93 -7.29
CA PRO A 135 19.80 2.22 -6.45
C PRO A 135 19.47 3.08 -5.21
N ARG A 136 18.73 4.18 -5.40
CA ARG A 136 18.34 5.07 -4.30
C ARG A 136 17.37 4.41 -3.33
N LEU A 137 16.43 3.61 -3.82
CA LEU A 137 15.46 2.88 -2.99
C LEU A 137 16.11 1.79 -2.14
N VAL A 138 17.08 1.05 -2.68
CA VAL A 138 17.84 0.06 -1.91
C VAL A 138 18.70 0.74 -0.83
N TYR A 139 19.32 1.87 -1.17
CA TYR A 139 20.10 2.65 -0.21
C TYR A 139 19.22 3.24 0.91
N LEU A 140 18.05 3.78 0.56
CA LEU A 140 17.06 4.26 1.53
C LEU A 140 16.59 3.13 2.46
N HIS A 141 16.32 1.94 1.93
CA HIS A 141 15.91 0.78 2.74
C HIS A 141 16.97 0.41 3.77
N ARG A 142 18.25 0.42 3.37
CA ARG A 142 19.38 0.21 4.27
C ARG A 142 19.44 1.29 5.36
N GLY A 143 19.34 2.57 5.00
CA GLY A 143 19.37 3.67 5.97
C GLY A 143 18.21 3.61 6.97
N LEU A 144 16.99 3.30 6.51
CA LEU A 144 15.84 3.08 7.39
C LEU A 144 16.05 1.88 8.33
N ASN A 145 16.66 0.80 7.84
CA ASN A 145 16.98 -0.36 8.68
C ASN A 145 18.03 -0.04 9.76
N GLU A 146 19.00 0.82 9.47
CA GLU A 146 19.99 1.31 10.44
C GLU A 146 19.34 2.25 11.47
N LEU A 147 18.45 3.15 11.02
CA LEU A 147 17.68 4.03 11.90
C LEU A 147 16.84 3.25 12.92
N ARG A 148 16.22 2.14 12.49
CA ARG A 148 15.43 1.26 13.38
C ARG A 148 16.18 0.80 14.62
N GLY A 149 17.50 0.59 14.52
CA GLY A 149 18.34 0.19 15.65
C GLY A 149 18.84 1.34 16.51
N THR A 150 18.57 2.58 16.10
CA THR A 150 19.17 3.79 16.69
C THR A 150 18.14 4.69 17.37
N VAL A 151 16.93 4.79 16.82
CA VAL A 151 15.86 5.65 17.37
C VAL A 151 15.05 4.93 18.44
N ASP A 152 14.36 5.69 19.29
CA ASP A 152 13.39 5.14 20.24
C ASP A 152 12.25 4.41 19.50
N GLN A 153 11.73 3.34 20.10
CA GLN A 153 10.68 2.52 19.49
C GLN A 153 9.41 3.33 19.18
N SER A 154 9.02 4.28 20.03
CA SER A 154 7.83 5.11 19.79
C SER A 154 8.02 6.02 18.58
N VAL A 155 9.21 6.60 18.42
CA VAL A 155 9.60 7.42 17.26
C VAL A 155 9.63 6.56 16.01
N TRP A 156 10.23 5.36 16.06
CA TRP A 156 10.22 4.43 14.93
C TRP A 156 8.79 4.13 14.46
N ASP A 157 7.90 3.86 15.41
CA ASP A 157 6.53 3.44 15.14
C ASP A 157 5.69 4.55 14.52
N GLN A 158 5.89 5.77 14.99
CA GLN A 158 5.15 6.95 14.53
C GLN A 158 5.65 7.46 13.18
N ASP A 159 6.97 7.49 12.98
CA ASP A 159 7.56 8.29 11.91
C ASP A 159 8.11 7.46 10.74
N TRP A 160 8.49 6.21 10.96
CA TRP A 160 9.37 5.49 10.03
C TRP A 160 8.86 4.10 9.63
N ARG A 161 8.17 3.41 10.54
CA ARG A 161 7.78 2.01 10.40
C ARG A 161 6.99 1.75 9.11
N GLU A 162 5.99 2.57 8.83
CA GLU A 162 5.14 2.37 7.64
C GLU A 162 5.92 2.55 6.34
N HIS A 163 6.77 3.58 6.26
CA HIS A 163 7.63 3.83 5.09
C HIS A 163 8.59 2.66 4.88
N PHE A 164 9.22 2.16 5.95
CA PHE A 164 10.10 1.00 5.89
C PHE A 164 9.36 -0.25 5.39
N GLN A 165 8.18 -0.56 5.93
CA GLN A 165 7.41 -1.74 5.54
C GLN A 165 7.02 -1.70 4.06
N ARG A 166 6.57 -0.54 3.57
CA ARG A 166 6.21 -0.35 2.16
C ARG A 166 7.40 -0.54 1.23
N LEU A 167 8.52 0.10 1.55
CA LEU A 167 9.73 -0.03 0.77
C LEU A 167 10.28 -1.46 0.81
N HIS A 168 10.22 -2.11 1.98
CA HIS A 168 10.63 -3.51 2.13
C HIS A 168 9.79 -4.44 1.26
N LEU A 169 8.47 -4.30 1.28
CA LEU A 169 7.55 -5.08 0.45
C LEU A 169 7.80 -4.81 -1.04
N LEU A 170 7.93 -3.54 -1.44
CA LEU A 170 8.25 -3.17 -2.81
C LEU A 170 9.52 -3.87 -3.28
N LEU A 171 10.61 -3.77 -2.52
CA LEU A 171 11.87 -4.42 -2.89
C LEU A 171 11.76 -5.95 -2.90
N ALA A 172 11.04 -6.55 -1.96
CA ALA A 172 10.87 -8.00 -1.87
C ALA A 172 10.02 -8.58 -3.03
N GLU A 173 8.98 -7.87 -3.45
CA GLU A 173 8.08 -8.31 -4.53
C GLU A 173 8.74 -8.15 -5.91
N HIS A 174 9.58 -7.12 -6.08
CA HIS A 174 9.99 -6.65 -7.39
C HIS A 174 11.48 -6.85 -7.69
N THR A 175 12.28 -7.27 -6.72
CA THR A 175 13.73 -7.45 -6.91
C THR A 175 14.29 -8.65 -6.16
N THR A 176 15.45 -9.11 -6.61
CA THR A 176 16.25 -10.13 -5.95
C THR A 176 17.36 -9.51 -5.11
N THR A 177 17.85 -10.27 -4.12
CA THR A 177 19.01 -9.86 -3.31
C THR A 177 20.24 -9.52 -4.17
N ALA A 178 20.44 -10.25 -5.27
CA ALA A 178 21.55 -10.01 -6.19
C ALA A 178 21.42 -8.65 -6.91
N GLU A 179 20.21 -8.30 -7.37
CA GLU A 179 19.92 -7.00 -7.99
C GLU A 179 20.05 -5.84 -6.99
N GLN A 180 19.59 -6.03 -5.75
CA GLN A 180 19.76 -5.03 -4.70
C GLN A 180 21.24 -4.77 -4.41
N ALA A 181 22.03 -5.84 -4.25
CA ALA A 181 23.48 -5.74 -4.05
C ALA A 181 24.18 -5.08 -5.25
N ALA A 182 23.73 -5.36 -6.48
CA ALA A 182 24.26 -4.71 -7.68
C ALA A 182 23.92 -3.21 -7.71
N SER A 183 22.69 -2.85 -7.36
CA SER A 183 22.22 -1.47 -7.35
C SER A 183 23.00 -0.60 -6.36
N LEU A 184 23.37 -1.14 -5.20
CA LEU A 184 24.24 -0.44 -4.24
C LEU A 184 25.67 -0.19 -4.75
N ARG A 185 26.16 -0.99 -5.71
CA ARG A 185 27.47 -0.77 -6.33
C ARG A 185 27.43 0.34 -7.38
N THR A 186 26.26 0.61 -7.96
CA THR A 186 26.09 1.58 -9.06
C THR A 186 25.43 2.89 -8.61
N ILE A 187 25.02 3.01 -7.35
CA ILE A 187 24.43 4.25 -6.83
C ILE A 187 25.43 5.41 -6.94
N SER A 188 24.95 6.56 -7.41
CA SER A 188 25.75 7.78 -7.54
C SER A 188 25.90 8.51 -6.20
N ASP A 189 26.92 9.36 -6.06
CA ASP A 189 27.07 10.21 -4.87
C ASP A 189 25.99 11.29 -4.78
N ILE A 190 25.38 11.67 -5.90
CA ILE A 190 24.23 12.57 -5.93
C ILE A 190 23.03 11.88 -5.29
N ASP A 191 22.73 10.63 -5.69
CA ASP A 191 21.64 9.85 -5.12
C ASP A 191 21.84 9.56 -3.63
N ARG A 192 23.08 9.24 -3.22
CA ARG A 192 23.41 9.04 -1.79
C ARG A 192 23.06 10.29 -0.98
N ARG A 193 23.56 11.46 -1.39
CA ARG A 193 23.30 12.73 -0.70
C ARG A 193 21.81 13.11 -0.69
N LEU A 194 21.09 12.80 -1.77
CA LEU A 194 19.65 13.03 -1.85
C LEU A 194 18.89 12.20 -0.80
N ILE A 195 19.22 10.90 -0.70
CA ILE A 195 18.60 10.01 0.28
C ILE A 195 19.06 10.34 1.70
N ASP A 196 20.31 10.69 1.92
CA ASP A 196 20.79 11.15 3.23
C ASP A 196 20.02 12.40 3.65
N SER A 197 19.82 13.37 2.76
CA SER A 197 19.02 14.57 3.05
C SER A 197 17.58 14.22 3.39
N LEU A 198 16.98 13.25 2.69
CA LEU A 198 15.64 12.75 3.00
C LEU A 198 15.56 12.14 4.42
N LEU A 199 16.53 11.29 4.78
CA LEU A 199 16.57 10.64 6.10
C LEU A 199 16.78 11.64 7.24
N HIS A 200 17.48 12.74 6.98
CA HIS A 200 17.63 13.85 7.94
C HIS A 200 16.46 14.85 7.90
N ARG A 201 15.36 14.54 7.18
CA ARG A 201 14.20 15.42 6.97
C ARG A 201 14.55 16.78 6.35
N GLY A 202 15.69 16.89 5.67
CA GLY A 202 16.15 18.12 5.02
C GLY A 202 15.43 18.46 3.72
N LEU A 203 14.50 17.61 3.28
CA LEU A 203 13.69 17.80 2.07
C LEU A 203 12.20 18.08 2.36
N ASP A 204 11.79 18.05 3.64
CA ASP A 204 10.39 18.19 4.07
C ASP A 204 10.02 19.66 4.41
N THR A 205 10.70 20.65 3.80
CA THR A 205 10.57 22.09 4.10
C THR A 205 9.61 22.83 3.19
#